data_AF-J3MGP4-F1
#
_entry.id   AF-J3MGP4-F1
#
_cell.length_a   1.000
_cell.length_b   1.000
_cell.length_c   1.000
_cell.angle_alpha   90.00
_cell.angle_beta   90.00
_cell.angle_gamma   90.00
#
_symmetry.space_group_name_H-M   'P 1'
#
loop_
_entity.id
_entity.type
_entity.pdbx_description
1 polymer ?
#
loop_
_entity_poly.entity_id
_entity_poly.type
_entity_poly.pdbx_seq_one_letter_code
_entity_poly.pdbx_strand_id
1 'polypeptide(L)'
;MLAGRYSIWAVNFRSDGRGVGYPTTTLSQRTSWEPHGRSRLHRRSRASLMAAVARAAKLPAAASAHLLRRSPLLRAHGIRVPRRVAPQRFVRHIASSTNEEAAAKAAAATADIGGPTIFDKIIAKEIPSNVVYEDEKVLAFRDINPQAPVHVLVIPKVRDGLTGLDKAEPRHVEILGYLLYAAKIVAEKEGIAEGYRVVINNGPKGCQSVYHLHLHVLGGRQMTWPAG
;
A
#
# COMPACT_ATOMS: atom_id res chain seq x y z
N MET A 1 6.03 -8.70 -28.91
CA MET A 1 5.45 -9.17 -27.63
C MET A 1 6.52 -10.02 -26.94
N LEU A 2 7.18 -9.49 -25.91
CA LEU A 2 8.21 -10.20 -25.14
C LEU A 2 7.58 -10.69 -23.84
N ALA A 3 7.36 -12.00 -23.74
CA ALA A 3 6.93 -12.66 -22.51
C ALA A 3 8.14 -12.80 -21.57
N GLY A 4 8.17 -11.99 -20.51
CA GLY A 4 9.13 -12.13 -19.43
C GLY A 4 8.88 -13.43 -18.65
N ARG A 5 9.92 -14.26 -18.56
CA ARG A 5 9.91 -15.49 -17.75
C ARG A 5 9.90 -15.10 -16.27
N TYR A 6 8.79 -15.38 -15.58
CA TYR A 6 8.77 -15.40 -14.12
C TYR A 6 9.28 -16.77 -13.65
N SER A 7 10.52 -16.83 -13.20
CA SER A 7 11.09 -18.01 -12.55
C SER A 7 10.68 -18.01 -11.08
N ILE A 8 9.49 -18.51 -10.78
CA ILE A 8 9.20 -19.01 -9.44
C ILE A 8 9.97 -20.33 -9.33
N TRP A 9 10.90 -20.43 -8.38
CA TRP A 9 11.42 -21.73 -7.94
C TRP A 9 10.26 -22.48 -7.27
N ALA A 10 9.40 -23.09 -8.08
CA ALA A 10 8.49 -24.11 -7.62
C ALA A 10 9.37 -25.32 -7.29
N VAL A 11 9.67 -25.51 -6.00
CA VAL A 11 10.25 -26.76 -5.52
C VAL A 11 9.17 -27.83 -5.70
N ASN A 12 9.17 -28.48 -6.87
CA ASN A 12 8.37 -29.67 -7.11
C ASN A 12 9.00 -30.80 -6.28
N PHE A 13 8.38 -31.14 -5.15
CA PHE A 13 8.62 -32.43 -4.50
C PHE A 13 8.15 -33.53 -5.46
N ARG A 14 9.08 -34.13 -6.21
CA ARG A 14 8.86 -35.45 -6.78
C ARG A 14 9.01 -36.44 -5.63
N SER A 15 7.92 -37.13 -5.30
CA SER A 15 7.99 -38.29 -4.43
C SER A 15 8.67 -39.41 -5.20
N ASP A 16 9.98 -39.52 -5.08
CA ASP A 16 10.71 -40.67 -5.58
C ASP A 16 10.34 -41.86 -4.70
N GLY A 17 9.53 -42.76 -5.25
CA GLY A 17 9.00 -43.94 -4.57
C GLY A 17 10.08 -44.93 -4.14
N ARG A 18 10.80 -44.62 -3.06
CA ARG A 18 11.61 -45.56 -2.30
C ARG A 18 11.36 -45.35 -0.81
N GLY A 19 10.76 -46.37 -0.22
CA GLY A 19 10.24 -46.36 1.13
C GLY A 19 11.31 -46.18 2.20
N VAL A 20 10.89 -45.53 3.28
CA VAL A 20 11.49 -45.66 4.60
C VAL A 20 10.32 -45.86 5.55
N GLY A 21 10.28 -47.04 6.17
CA GLY A 21 9.20 -47.49 7.04
C GLY A 21 9.18 -46.73 8.36
N TYR A 22 7.96 -46.52 8.88
CA TYR A 22 7.72 -46.17 10.27
C TYR A 22 6.83 -47.25 10.90
N PRO A 23 7.05 -47.60 12.18
CA PRO A 23 6.40 -48.75 12.79
C PRO A 23 4.89 -48.54 12.98
N THR A 24 4.14 -49.54 12.56
CA THR A 24 2.70 -49.68 12.80
C THR A 24 2.43 -49.97 14.27
N THR A 25 1.65 -49.11 14.93
CA THR A 25 0.86 -49.50 16.09
C THR A 25 -0.61 -49.34 15.73
N THR A 26 -1.27 -50.48 15.57
CA THR A 26 -2.71 -50.62 15.34
C THR A 26 -3.45 -50.37 16.65
N LEU A 27 -4.40 -49.43 16.64
CA LEU A 27 -5.58 -49.54 17.50
C LEU A 27 -6.83 -49.26 16.65
N SER A 28 -7.62 -50.32 16.50
CA SER A 28 -8.96 -50.37 15.94
C SER A 28 -9.94 -49.72 16.92
N GLN A 29 -10.84 -48.88 16.44
CA GLN A 29 -12.28 -49.18 16.41
C GLN A 29 -13.10 -48.06 15.75
N ARG A 30 -14.15 -48.50 15.05
CA ARG A 30 -15.10 -47.74 14.25
C ARG A 30 -16.00 -46.87 15.15
N THR A 31 -16.49 -45.75 14.63
CA THR A 31 -17.93 -45.56 14.39
C THR A 31 -18.20 -44.27 13.62
N SER A 32 -19.20 -44.38 12.76
CA SER A 32 -19.80 -43.42 11.83
C SER A 32 -20.28 -42.13 12.48
N TRP A 33 -20.12 -41.01 11.79
CA TRP A 33 -20.86 -39.77 12.06
C TRP A 33 -21.54 -39.30 10.76
N GLU A 34 -22.88 -39.35 10.74
CA GLU A 34 -23.72 -38.72 9.72
C GLU A 34 -24.03 -37.26 10.10
N PRO A 35 -24.30 -36.37 9.12
CA PRO A 35 -24.75 -35.02 9.39
C PRO A 35 -26.29 -34.94 9.46
N HIS A 36 -26.81 -34.58 10.64
CA HIS A 36 -28.14 -33.98 10.81
C HIS A 36 -27.95 -32.49 11.15
N GLY A 37 -28.74 -31.52 10.71
CA GLY A 37 -29.96 -31.54 9.92
C GLY A 37 -30.33 -30.11 9.54
N ARG A 38 -31.12 -29.97 8.47
CA ARG A 38 -31.74 -28.70 8.06
C ARG A 38 -32.91 -28.39 8.98
N SER A 39 -33.08 -27.14 9.37
CA SER A 39 -34.39 -26.58 9.70
C SER A 39 -34.71 -25.41 8.77
N ARG A 40 -36.00 -25.32 8.44
CA ARG A 40 -36.60 -24.58 7.34
C ARG A 40 -37.56 -23.53 7.91
N LEU A 41 -37.73 -22.45 7.17
CA LEU A 41 -38.83 -21.47 7.18
C LEU A 41 -38.99 -20.51 8.37
N HIS A 42 -38.85 -19.21 8.07
CA HIS A 42 -40.00 -18.32 8.10
C HIS A 42 -39.95 -17.31 6.94
N ARG A 43 -41.05 -17.29 6.16
CA ARG A 43 -41.31 -16.44 5.00
C ARG A 43 -42.47 -15.52 5.38
N ARG A 44 -42.26 -14.20 5.41
CA ARG A 44 -43.29 -13.13 5.23
C ARG A 44 -42.53 -11.87 4.78
N SER A 45 -42.45 -11.58 3.48
CA SER A 45 -43.35 -10.70 2.70
C SER A 45 -43.68 -9.36 3.36
N ARG A 46 -43.16 -8.25 2.83
CA ARG A 46 -43.97 -7.17 2.22
C ARG A 46 -43.09 -6.07 1.64
N ALA A 47 -43.38 -5.74 0.39
CA ALA A 47 -42.88 -4.58 -0.31
C ALA A 47 -43.53 -3.28 0.22
N SER A 48 -42.82 -2.18 -0.02
CA SER A 48 -43.29 -0.81 -0.27
C SER A 48 -44.06 -0.05 0.83
N LEU A 49 -43.46 1.05 1.33
CA LEU A 49 -44.15 2.34 1.50
C LEU A 49 -43.15 3.52 1.59
N MET A 50 -43.18 4.39 0.58
CA MET A 50 -43.13 5.87 0.57
C MET A 50 -42.03 6.62 1.37
N ALA A 51 -41.10 7.35 0.76
CA ALA A 51 -41.20 8.61 -0.02
C ALA A 51 -41.35 9.90 0.83
N ALA A 52 -40.31 10.76 0.77
CA ALA A 52 -40.24 12.23 0.94
C ALA A 52 -38.81 12.55 1.44
N VAL A 53 -37.97 13.35 0.78
CA VAL A 53 -38.11 14.79 0.56
C VAL A 53 -37.41 15.20 -0.75
N ALA A 54 -38.18 15.83 -1.65
CA ALA A 54 -37.72 16.64 -2.80
C ALA A 54 -37.19 18.01 -2.28
N ARG A 55 -36.46 18.89 -2.96
CA ARG A 55 -36.31 19.30 -4.36
C ARG A 55 -35.25 20.44 -4.31
N ALA A 56 -34.31 20.58 -5.25
CA ALA A 56 -34.31 21.59 -6.34
C ALA A 56 -32.83 21.67 -6.79
N ALA A 57 -32.44 21.71 -8.06
CA ALA A 57 -32.87 22.67 -9.07
C ALA A 57 -32.58 22.12 -10.49
N LYS A 58 -33.50 22.41 -11.41
CA LYS A 58 -33.26 22.49 -12.86
C LYS A 58 -34.28 23.47 -13.44
N LEU A 59 -33.80 24.47 -14.17
CA LEU A 59 -34.55 25.20 -15.20
C LEU A 59 -33.63 25.45 -16.43
N PRO A 60 -34.17 25.56 -17.66
CA PRO A 60 -33.45 25.40 -18.93
C PRO A 60 -33.52 26.63 -19.88
N ALA A 61 -33.10 26.42 -21.14
CA ALA A 61 -33.32 27.17 -22.41
C ALA A 61 -32.07 27.89 -22.97
N ALA A 62 -31.48 27.42 -24.09
CA ALA A 62 -31.82 27.66 -25.52
C ALA A 62 -31.48 29.11 -25.96
N ALA A 63 -30.42 29.31 -26.76
CA ALA A 63 -30.35 29.27 -28.23
C ALA A 63 -30.41 30.68 -28.85
N SER A 64 -29.39 31.07 -29.64
CA SER A 64 -29.55 31.78 -30.93
C SER A 64 -28.20 32.07 -31.59
N ALA A 65 -28.17 31.80 -32.89
CA ALA A 65 -27.10 32.11 -33.82
C ALA A 65 -27.16 33.57 -34.28
N HIS A 66 -26.00 34.17 -34.57
CA HIS A 66 -25.92 35.17 -35.63
C HIS A 66 -24.58 35.17 -36.34
N LEU A 67 -24.67 34.99 -37.67
CA LEU A 67 -23.69 35.32 -38.68
C LEU A 67 -23.17 36.76 -38.47
N LEU A 68 -21.94 37.05 -38.91
CA LEU A 68 -21.67 38.12 -39.86
C LEU A 68 -20.26 38.03 -40.46
N ARG A 69 -20.26 37.80 -41.79
CA ARG A 69 -19.42 38.38 -42.85
C ARG A 69 -17.89 38.12 -42.93
N ARG A 70 -17.54 37.56 -44.10
CA ARG A 70 -16.24 37.56 -44.80
C ARG A 70 -15.93 38.97 -45.36
N SER A 71 -14.68 39.44 -45.38
CA SER A 71 -13.71 39.45 -46.53
C SER A 71 -12.91 40.79 -46.49
N PRO A 72 -11.85 41.03 -47.29
CA PRO A 72 -10.69 40.19 -47.66
C PRO A 72 -9.33 40.97 -47.69
N LEU A 73 -8.27 40.26 -48.11
CA LEU A 73 -7.00 40.76 -48.67
C LEU A 73 -5.95 41.38 -47.74
N LEU A 74 -4.80 40.70 -47.63
CA LEU A 74 -3.50 41.26 -48.03
C LEU A 74 -2.50 40.12 -48.29
N ARG A 75 -1.98 40.07 -49.52
CA ARG A 75 -0.84 39.26 -49.95
C ARG A 75 0.43 39.85 -49.33
N ALA A 76 1.25 39.03 -48.70
CA ALA A 76 2.65 39.35 -48.46
C ALA A 76 3.51 38.09 -48.60
N HIS A 77 4.28 38.08 -49.69
CA HIS A 77 5.62 37.55 -49.90
C HIS A 77 6.14 36.46 -48.96
N GLY A 78 6.49 35.33 -49.58
CA GLY A 78 7.12 34.20 -48.95
C GLY A 78 8.50 34.53 -48.37
N ILE A 79 8.70 34.07 -47.14
CA ILE A 79 10.01 33.81 -46.56
C ILE A 79 9.95 32.37 -46.06
N ARG A 80 10.71 31.46 -46.69
CA ARG A 80 10.90 30.09 -46.18
C ARG A 80 11.77 30.18 -44.94
N VAL A 81 11.15 30.02 -43.77
CA VAL A 81 11.85 29.80 -42.51
C VAL A 81 12.22 28.31 -42.44
N PRO A 82 13.48 27.93 -42.14
CA PRO A 82 13.85 26.53 -42.01
C PRO A 82 13.11 25.92 -40.80
N ARG A 83 12.52 24.73 -40.97
CA ARG A 83 11.95 23.94 -39.87
C ARG A 83 13.06 23.66 -38.85
N ARG A 84 13.00 24.34 -37.70
CA ARG A 84 13.72 23.92 -36.49
C ARG A 84 13.24 22.52 -36.12
N VAL A 85 14.16 21.56 -36.17
CA VAL A 85 13.96 20.23 -35.59
C VAL A 85 13.82 20.43 -34.09
N ALA A 86 12.67 20.03 -33.53
CA ALA A 86 12.46 20.05 -32.09
C ALA A 86 13.51 19.14 -31.42
N PRO A 87 14.22 19.60 -30.37
CA PRO A 87 15.07 18.70 -29.63
C PRO A 87 14.15 17.67 -28.98
N GLN A 88 14.39 16.39 -29.26
CA GLN A 88 13.76 15.33 -28.50
C GLN A 88 14.15 15.55 -27.05
N ARG A 89 13.15 15.91 -26.22
CA ARG A 89 13.29 15.94 -24.77
C ARG A 89 13.69 14.53 -24.36
N PHE A 90 14.97 14.32 -24.10
CA PHE A 90 15.42 13.22 -23.27
C PHE A 90 14.70 13.36 -21.94
N VAL A 91 13.68 12.52 -21.73
CA VAL A 91 13.12 12.29 -20.41
C VAL A 91 14.24 11.61 -19.64
N ARG A 92 15.06 12.39 -18.93
CA ARG A 92 15.85 11.87 -17.84
C ARG A 92 14.85 11.31 -16.85
N HIS A 93 14.83 9.99 -16.69
CA HIS A 93 14.42 9.40 -15.43
C HIS A 93 15.30 10.04 -14.35
N ILE A 94 14.77 11.04 -13.66
CA ILE A 94 15.39 11.56 -12.45
C ILE A 94 15.16 10.46 -11.42
N ALA A 95 16.21 9.70 -11.15
CA ALA A 95 16.25 8.75 -10.05
C ALA A 95 15.99 9.53 -8.75
N SER A 96 14.88 9.26 -8.07
CA SER A 96 14.61 9.73 -6.71
C SER A 96 15.50 9.05 -5.66
N SER A 97 16.36 8.11 -6.08
CA SER A 97 17.09 7.20 -5.19
C SER A 97 18.23 7.85 -4.41
N THR A 98 18.73 9.03 -4.80
CA THR A 98 19.90 9.62 -4.13
C THR A 98 19.57 10.23 -2.76
N ASN A 99 18.33 10.68 -2.56
CA ASN A 99 17.97 11.41 -1.33
C ASN A 99 17.66 10.45 -0.18
N GLU A 100 16.93 9.36 -0.44
CA GLU A 100 16.55 8.40 0.60
C GLU A 100 17.74 7.57 1.08
N GLU A 101 18.61 7.13 0.18
CA GLU A 101 19.83 6.39 0.57
C GLU A 101 20.77 7.26 1.42
N ALA A 102 20.95 8.54 1.03
CA ALA A 102 21.76 9.48 1.80
C ALA A 102 21.16 9.77 3.18
N ALA A 103 19.83 9.98 3.25
CA ALA A 103 19.12 10.16 4.52
C ALA A 103 19.24 8.93 5.42
N ALA A 104 19.13 7.72 4.87
CA ALA A 104 19.30 6.48 5.62
C ALA A 104 20.71 6.34 6.21
N LYS A 105 21.76 6.66 5.44
CA LYS A 105 23.14 6.68 5.94
C LYS A 105 23.33 7.70 7.07
N ALA A 106 22.74 8.89 6.95
CA ALA A 106 22.81 9.91 7.99
C ALA A 106 22.06 9.48 9.26
N ALA A 107 20.85 8.94 9.13
CA ALA A 107 20.06 8.44 10.25
C ALA A 107 20.81 7.32 11.00
N ALA A 108 21.48 6.42 10.28
CA ALA A 108 22.24 5.32 10.84
C ALA A 108 23.36 5.77 11.79
N ALA A 109 23.96 6.94 11.56
CA ALA A 109 25.02 7.46 12.42
C ALA A 109 24.53 7.79 13.85
N THR A 110 23.21 7.94 14.04
CA THR A 110 22.61 8.34 15.33
C THR A 110 21.60 7.34 15.89
N ALA A 111 21.45 6.19 15.23
CA ALA A 111 20.42 5.18 15.46
C ALA A 111 20.23 4.77 16.93
N ASP A 112 21.32 4.52 17.64
CA ASP A 112 21.31 3.91 18.98
C ASP A 112 21.78 4.89 20.07
N ILE A 113 21.76 6.21 19.80
CA ILE A 113 22.15 7.26 20.77
C ILE A 113 21.06 7.45 21.87
N GLY A 114 19.94 6.73 21.78
CA GLY A 114 18.88 6.72 22.81
C GLY A 114 17.96 7.94 22.82
N GLY A 115 18.22 8.95 21.99
CA GLY A 115 17.37 10.15 21.87
C GLY A 115 16.02 9.89 21.18
N PRO A 116 15.06 10.84 21.32
CA PRO A 116 13.77 10.76 20.63
C PRO A 116 13.92 10.96 19.12
N THR A 117 13.18 10.18 18.36
CA THR A 117 13.03 10.26 16.91
C THR A 117 11.89 11.20 16.53
N ILE A 118 11.74 11.46 15.22
CA ILE A 118 10.58 12.19 14.71
C ILE A 118 9.26 11.46 14.99
N PHE A 119 9.26 10.12 15.06
CA PHE A 119 8.06 9.34 15.35
C PHE A 119 7.65 9.44 16.82
N ASP A 120 8.61 9.57 17.74
CA ASP A 120 8.30 9.83 19.15
C ASP A 120 7.55 11.16 19.30
N LYS A 121 7.92 12.19 18.53
CA LYS A 121 7.21 13.48 18.49
C LYS A 121 5.80 13.37 17.91
N ILE A 122 5.60 12.51 16.91
CA ILE A 122 4.28 12.23 16.34
C ILE A 122 3.40 11.49 17.36
N ILE A 123 3.96 10.51 18.08
CA ILE A 123 3.25 9.77 19.14
C ILE A 123 2.83 10.72 20.26
N ALA A 124 3.75 11.61 20.68
CA ALA A 124 3.51 12.64 21.69
C ALA A 124 2.59 13.78 21.21
N LYS A 125 2.15 13.76 19.93
CA LYS A 125 1.32 14.80 19.30
C LYS A 125 1.97 16.20 19.31
N GLU A 126 3.29 16.27 19.43
CA GLU A 126 4.05 17.53 19.36
C GLU A 126 4.07 18.09 17.93
N ILE A 127 4.01 17.20 16.94
CA ILE A 127 3.92 17.55 15.52
C ILE A 127 2.71 16.86 14.89
N PRO A 128 2.03 17.53 13.94
CA PRO A 128 0.83 16.98 13.32
C PRO A 128 1.16 15.79 12.42
N SER A 129 0.24 14.83 12.37
CA SER A 129 0.25 13.72 11.41
C SER A 129 -1.17 13.40 10.95
N ASN A 130 -1.30 12.85 9.73
CA ASN A 130 -2.59 12.41 9.22
C ASN A 130 -2.84 10.96 9.66
N VAL A 131 -3.45 10.81 10.83
CA VAL A 131 -3.71 9.51 11.48
C VAL A 131 -4.80 8.74 10.75
N VAL A 132 -4.52 7.47 10.45
CA VAL A 132 -5.44 6.51 9.80
C VAL A 132 -6.01 5.52 10.81
N TYR A 133 -5.17 5.07 11.75
CA TYR A 133 -5.54 4.11 12.78
C TYR A 133 -4.68 4.35 14.03
N GLU A 134 -5.27 4.22 15.20
CA GLU A 134 -4.59 4.38 16.48
C GLU A 134 -5.28 3.54 17.53
N ASP A 135 -4.50 2.79 18.31
CA ASP A 135 -4.95 2.07 19.50
C ASP A 135 -3.92 2.21 20.63
N GLU A 136 -3.98 1.36 21.65
CA GLU A 136 -3.06 1.39 22.79
C GLU A 136 -1.61 1.08 22.41
N LYS A 137 -1.39 0.18 21.44
CA LYS A 137 -0.06 -0.37 21.11
C LYS A 137 0.56 0.27 19.88
N VAL A 138 -0.24 0.69 18.90
CA VAL A 138 0.25 1.17 17.61
C VAL A 138 -0.38 2.50 17.18
N LEU A 139 0.34 3.16 16.28
CA LEU A 139 -0.12 4.34 15.58
C LEU A 139 0.15 4.16 14.09
N ALA A 140 -0.83 4.48 13.24
CA ALA A 140 -0.72 4.48 11.80
C ALA A 140 -1.08 5.84 11.21
N PHE A 141 -0.22 6.38 10.35
CA PHE A 141 -0.40 7.69 9.74
C PHE A 141 0.17 7.72 8.32
N ARG A 142 -0.37 8.60 7.48
CA ARG A 142 0.09 8.74 6.08
C ARG A 142 1.52 9.26 6.03
N ASP A 143 2.33 8.66 5.15
CA ASP A 143 3.67 9.13 4.86
C ASP A 143 3.62 10.50 4.17
N ILE A 144 4.55 11.40 4.53
CA ILE A 144 4.65 12.73 3.94
C ILE A 144 5.26 12.71 2.52
N ASN A 145 6.01 11.66 2.19
CA ASN A 145 6.61 11.41 0.88
C ASN A 145 6.06 10.10 0.28
N PRO A 146 4.78 10.07 -0.15
CA PRO A 146 4.12 8.84 -0.58
C PRO A 146 4.74 8.25 -1.86
N GLN A 147 5.07 6.95 -1.82
CA GLN A 147 5.60 6.18 -2.98
C GLN A 147 4.50 5.41 -3.75
N ALA A 148 3.25 5.52 -3.29
CA ALA A 148 2.06 4.97 -3.91
C ALA A 148 0.85 5.84 -3.52
N PRO A 149 -0.29 5.75 -4.24
CA PRO A 149 -1.50 6.52 -3.90
C PRO A 149 -1.95 6.35 -2.45
N VAL A 150 -1.79 5.15 -1.90
CA VAL A 150 -1.85 4.90 -0.46
C VAL A 150 -0.45 4.53 0.02
N HIS A 151 0.11 5.33 0.93
CA HIS A 151 1.35 5.05 1.64
C HIS A 151 1.16 5.42 3.11
N VAL A 152 1.06 4.42 3.98
CA VAL A 152 0.83 4.59 5.42
C VAL A 152 1.96 3.92 6.19
N LEU A 153 2.45 4.57 7.23
CA LEU A 153 3.39 4.01 8.17
C LEU A 153 2.63 3.46 9.38
N VAL A 154 2.95 2.25 9.82
CA VAL A 154 2.45 1.65 11.06
C VAL A 154 3.62 1.46 12.02
N ILE A 155 3.52 2.05 13.21
CA ILE A 155 4.61 2.07 14.20
C ILE A 155 4.11 1.61 15.58
N PRO A 156 4.98 0.99 16.41
CA PRO A 156 4.65 0.75 17.80
C PRO A 156 4.75 2.08 18.56
N LYS A 157 3.82 2.32 19.50
CA LYS A 157 3.87 3.50 20.38
C LYS A 157 4.99 3.43 21.40
N VAL A 158 5.33 2.22 21.85
CA VAL A 158 6.44 1.95 22.75
C VAL A 158 7.57 1.33 21.95
N ARG A 159 8.71 2.04 21.87
CA ARG A 159 9.87 1.59 21.09
C ARG A 159 10.62 0.43 21.76
N ASP A 160 10.81 0.44 23.08
CA ASP A 160 11.55 -0.60 23.85
C ASP A 160 12.87 -1.09 23.20
N GLY A 161 13.62 -0.16 22.59
CA GLY A 161 14.87 -0.48 21.89
C GLY A 161 14.72 -0.99 20.44
N LEU A 162 13.50 -1.12 19.91
CA LEU A 162 13.21 -1.43 18.50
C LEU A 162 13.52 -0.25 17.57
N THR A 163 14.79 0.12 17.46
CA THR A 163 15.28 1.11 16.48
C THR A 163 15.24 0.55 15.06
N GLY A 164 15.31 -0.77 14.89
CA GLY A 164 15.19 -1.50 13.63
C GLY A 164 14.70 -2.92 13.89
N LEU A 165 14.45 -3.69 12.81
CA LEU A 165 13.98 -5.07 12.93
C LEU A 165 15.10 -5.99 13.46
N ASP A 166 16.36 -5.68 13.15
CA ASP A 166 17.55 -6.37 13.65
C ASP A 166 17.75 -6.25 15.18
N LYS A 167 17.05 -5.31 15.83
CA LYS A 167 17.02 -5.15 17.28
C LYS A 167 15.87 -5.91 17.96
N ALA A 168 15.09 -6.68 17.21
CA ALA A 168 14.02 -7.47 17.77
C ALA A 168 14.55 -8.53 18.75
N GLU A 169 13.78 -8.78 19.80
CA GLU A 169 14.10 -9.73 20.88
C GLU A 169 12.84 -10.54 21.17
N PRO A 170 12.91 -11.68 21.90
CA PRO A 170 11.73 -12.50 22.19
C PRO A 170 10.56 -11.74 22.82
N ARG A 171 10.83 -10.72 23.65
CA ARG A 171 9.79 -9.85 24.24
C ARG A 171 9.01 -9.03 23.20
N HIS A 172 9.59 -8.82 22.02
CA HIS A 172 8.99 -8.05 20.93
C HIS A 172 8.08 -8.88 20.01
N VAL A 173 8.01 -10.20 20.18
CA VAL A 173 7.24 -11.09 19.28
C VAL A 173 5.76 -10.68 19.22
N GLU A 174 5.14 -10.34 20.35
CA GLU A 174 3.75 -9.92 20.38
C GLU A 174 3.52 -8.64 19.57
N ILE A 175 4.32 -7.59 19.81
CA ILE A 175 4.16 -6.30 19.12
C ILE A 175 4.46 -6.43 17.62
N LEU A 176 5.41 -7.27 17.22
CA LEU A 176 5.69 -7.53 15.79
C LEU A 176 4.50 -8.18 15.08
N GLY A 177 3.85 -9.17 15.71
CA GLY A 177 2.62 -9.76 15.18
C GLY A 177 1.48 -8.74 15.12
N TYR A 178 1.37 -7.91 16.16
CA TYR A 178 0.35 -6.87 16.24
C TYR A 178 0.52 -5.79 15.15
N LEU A 179 1.76 -5.41 14.81
CA LEU A 179 2.05 -4.47 13.72
C LEU A 179 1.59 -5.00 12.36
N LEU A 180 1.82 -6.28 12.07
CA LEU A 180 1.33 -6.92 10.84
C LEU A 180 -0.19 -6.99 10.79
N TYR A 181 -0.84 -7.29 11.92
CA TYR A 181 -2.29 -7.27 12.02
C TYR A 181 -2.87 -5.86 11.80
N ALA A 182 -2.24 -4.83 12.40
CA ALA A 182 -2.60 -3.44 12.19
C ALA A 182 -2.41 -2.99 10.74
N ALA A 183 -1.38 -3.48 10.04
CA ALA A 183 -1.20 -3.23 8.60
C ALA A 183 -2.39 -3.73 7.76
N LYS A 184 -2.96 -4.90 8.11
CA LYS A 184 -4.19 -5.40 7.48
C LYS A 184 -5.39 -4.49 7.76
N ILE A 185 -5.56 -4.00 9.00
CA ILE A 185 -6.64 -3.06 9.35
C ILE A 185 -6.52 -1.76 8.55
N VAL A 186 -5.29 -1.23 8.45
CA VAL A 186 -4.99 -0.02 7.67
C VAL A 186 -5.35 -0.24 6.20
N ALA A 187 -4.99 -1.38 5.62
CA ALA A 187 -5.32 -1.69 4.23
C ALA A 187 -6.84 -1.72 3.96
N GLU A 188 -7.64 -2.23 4.89
CA GLU A 188 -9.11 -2.20 4.80
C GLU A 188 -9.66 -0.77 4.89
N LYS A 189 -9.15 0.03 5.85
CA LYS A 189 -9.59 1.43 6.05
C LYS A 189 -9.25 2.33 4.87
N GLU A 190 -8.12 2.07 4.21
CA GLU A 190 -7.66 2.85 3.06
C GLU A 190 -8.19 2.31 1.71
N GLY A 191 -9.03 1.27 1.72
CA GLY A 191 -9.64 0.73 0.51
C GLY A 191 -8.68 0.00 -0.44
N ILE A 192 -7.58 -0.55 0.09
CA ILE A 192 -6.56 -1.28 -0.68
C ILE A 192 -6.50 -2.78 -0.34
N ALA A 193 -7.57 -3.32 0.25
CA ALA A 193 -7.65 -4.71 0.68
C ALA A 193 -7.51 -5.74 -0.47
N GLU A 194 -7.76 -5.33 -1.72
CA GLU A 194 -7.56 -6.16 -2.91
C GLU A 194 -6.09 -6.51 -3.19
N GLY A 195 -5.17 -5.69 -2.68
CA GLY A 195 -3.74 -5.91 -2.87
C GLY A 195 -2.90 -4.74 -2.36
N TYR A 196 -1.91 -5.08 -1.54
CA TYR A 196 -0.96 -4.11 -0.99
C TYR A 196 0.38 -4.81 -0.70
N ARG A 197 1.42 -4.00 -0.47
CA ARG A 197 2.73 -4.47 -0.03
C ARG A 197 3.04 -3.91 1.34
N VAL A 198 3.52 -4.77 2.22
CA VAL A 198 4.13 -4.37 3.49
C VAL A 198 5.64 -4.40 3.33
N VAL A 199 6.34 -3.32 3.71
CA VAL A 199 7.80 -3.22 3.67
C VAL A 199 8.32 -2.83 5.05
N ILE A 200 9.36 -3.51 5.51
CA ILE A 200 10.15 -3.13 6.67
C ILE A 200 11.58 -2.95 6.20
N ASN A 201 12.10 -1.74 6.33
CA ASN A 201 13.46 -1.41 5.95
C ASN A 201 14.38 -1.56 7.16
N ASN A 202 15.54 -2.20 6.96
CA ASN A 202 16.52 -2.39 8.03
C ASN A 202 17.90 -1.84 7.63
N GLY A 203 18.37 -0.87 8.40
CA GLY A 203 19.69 -0.26 8.24
C GLY A 203 19.89 0.48 6.91
N PRO A 204 21.13 0.93 6.62
CA PRO A 204 21.43 1.76 5.46
C PRO A 204 21.11 1.09 4.12
N LYS A 205 21.41 -0.21 3.98
CA LYS A 205 21.17 -0.96 2.74
C LYS A 205 19.69 -1.25 2.48
N GLY A 206 18.86 -1.22 3.53
CA GLY A 206 17.42 -1.27 3.42
C GLY A 206 16.79 0.10 3.21
N CYS A 207 17.57 1.20 3.13
CA CYS A 207 17.06 2.56 3.10
C CYS A 207 16.18 2.93 4.31
N GLN A 208 16.54 2.47 5.51
CA GLN A 208 15.84 2.86 6.73
C GLN A 208 16.16 4.32 7.10
N SER A 209 15.16 5.19 7.04
CA SER A 209 15.32 6.64 7.26
C SER A 209 15.03 7.10 8.69
N VAL A 210 14.26 6.34 9.46
CA VAL A 210 13.95 6.62 10.87
C VAL A 210 14.21 5.39 11.74
N TYR A 211 14.97 5.57 12.81
CA TYR A 211 15.37 4.52 13.74
C TYR A 211 14.35 4.28 14.85
N HIS A 212 13.14 4.02 14.40
CA HIS A 212 11.98 3.57 15.16
C HIS A 212 11.26 2.60 14.22
N LEU A 213 11.08 1.34 14.63
CA LEU A 213 10.51 0.32 13.77
C LEU A 213 9.20 0.77 13.12
N HIS A 214 9.11 0.65 11.79
CA HIS A 214 7.93 1.04 11.05
C HIS A 214 7.68 0.09 9.87
N LEU A 215 6.41 -0.18 9.62
CA LEU A 215 5.93 -0.88 8.44
C LEU A 215 5.40 0.14 7.46
N HIS A 216 5.88 0.10 6.23
CA HIS A 216 5.24 0.79 5.12
C HIS A 216 4.11 -0.09 4.57
N VAL A 217 2.91 0.45 4.48
CA VAL A 217 1.76 -0.17 3.81
C VAL A 217 1.50 0.61 2.54
N LEU A 218 1.79 -0.01 1.39
CA LEU A 218 1.71 0.62 0.07
C LEU A 218 0.63 -0.04 -0.78
N GLY A 219 -0.23 0.76 -1.41
CA GLY A 219 -1.31 0.26 -2.26
C GLY A 219 -1.93 1.34 -3.16
N GLY A 220 -3.07 1.00 -3.75
CA GLY A 220 -3.79 1.88 -4.69
C GLY A 220 -3.18 1.94 -6.10
N ARG A 221 -2.19 1.09 -6.38
CA ARG A 221 -1.62 0.84 -7.71
C ARG A 221 -1.02 -0.56 -7.77
N GLN A 222 -0.79 -1.07 -8.99
CA GLN A 222 0.00 -2.29 -9.19
C GLN A 222 1.42 -2.11 -8.65
N MET A 223 1.86 -3.03 -7.79
CA MET A 223 3.23 -3.06 -7.29
C MET A 223 4.15 -3.80 -8.27
N THR A 224 5.35 -3.27 -8.48
CA THR A 224 6.36 -3.81 -9.41
C THR A 224 7.27 -4.84 -8.72
N TRP A 225 8.03 -5.58 -9.52
CA TRP A 225 9.07 -6.51 -9.07
C TRP A 225 10.38 -6.26 -9.85
N PRO A 226 11.56 -6.20 -9.20
CA PRO A 226 11.82 -6.41 -7.76
C PRO A 226 11.23 -5.31 -6.87
N ALA A 227 11.20 -5.57 -5.56
CA ALA A 227 10.67 -4.68 -4.52
C ALA A 227 11.75 -3.75 -3.97
N GLY A 228 12.32 -2.95 -4.86
CA GLY A 228 13.44 -2.04 -4.62
C GLY A 228 14.04 -1.66 -5.96
#